data_AF-A0A7X3GJ14-F1
#
_entry.id   AF-A0A7X3GJ14-F1
#
_cell.length_a   1.000
_cell.length_b   1.000
_cell.length_c   1.000
_cell.angle_alpha   90.00
_cell.angle_beta   90.00
_cell.angle_gamma   90.00
#
_symmetry.space_group_name_H-M   'P 1'
#
loop_
_entity.id
_entity.type
_entity.pdbx_description
1 polymer ?
#
loop_
_entity_poly.entity_id
_entity_poly.type
_entity_poly.pdbx_seq_one_letter_code
_entity_poly.pdbx_strand_id
1 'polypeptide(L)' 'MGWQLLLQIDSEMVNANMMWGDGGRLYLMIHETDLLRNNFDHVIGIIQS' A
#
# COMPACT_ATOMS: atom_id res chain seq x y z
N MET A 1 10.56 10.01 -12.22
CA MET A 1 9.16 9.73 -12.58
C MET A 1 8.92 8.24 -12.48
N GLY A 2 8.23 7.82 -11.42
CA GLY A 2 7.85 6.44 -11.19
C GLY A 2 6.86 6.32 -10.04
N TRP A 3 6.61 5.08 -9.62
CA TRP A 3 5.77 4.79 -8.47
C TRP A 3 6.55 4.98 -7.16
N GLN A 4 5.88 5.52 -6.15
CA GLN A 4 6.37 5.75 -4.81
C GLN A 4 5.51 4.98 -3.81
N LEU A 5 6.13 4.43 -2.77
CA LEU A 5 5.42 3.76 -1.68
C LEU A 5 4.84 4.81 -0.73
N LEU A 6 3.52 4.80 -0.54
CA LEU A 6 2.85 5.63 0.46
C LEU A 6 2.74 4.93 1.80
N LEU A 7 2.39 3.64 1.78
CA LEU A 7 2.13 2.85 2.97
C LEU A 7 2.37 1.38 2.68
N GLN A 8 2.90 0.68 3.67
CA GLN A 8 2.96 -0.77 3.70
C GLN A 8 2.47 -1.26 5.05
N ILE A 9 1.65 -2.32 5.04
CA ILE A 9 1.14 -2.98 6.25
C ILE A 9 1.40 -4.47 6.13
N ASP A 10 2.04 -5.04 7.15
CA ASP A 10 2.25 -6.48 7.29
C ASP A 10 0.97 -7.15 7.84
N SER A 11 0.81 -8.43 7.55
CA SER A 11 -0.15 -9.25 8.30
C SER A 11 0.32 -9.41 9.75
N GLU A 12 -0.55 -9.14 10.71
CA GLU A 12 -0.30 -9.27 12.15
C GLU A 12 -1.61 -9.59 12.85
N MET A 13 -1.77 -10.85 13.27
CA MET A 13 -3.04 -11.34 13.79
C MET A 13 -3.23 -11.13 15.29
N VAL A 14 -2.16 -11.15 16.08
CA VAL A 14 -2.28 -11.20 17.54
C VAL A 14 -2.69 -9.85 18.08
N ASN A 15 -2.04 -8.78 17.60
CA ASN A 15 -2.22 -7.45 18.15
C ASN A 15 -3.04 -6.52 17.26
N ALA A 16 -3.11 -6.80 15.95
CA ALA A 16 -3.77 -5.93 14.97
C ALA A 16 -4.94 -6.59 14.25
N ASN A 17 -5.09 -7.92 14.33
CA ASN A 17 -6.11 -8.70 13.62
C ASN A 17 -6.18 -8.38 12.11
N MET A 18 -5.00 -8.20 11.48
CA MET A 18 -4.88 -7.92 10.05
C MET A 18 -4.24 -9.10 9.33
N MET A 19 -4.86 -9.59 8.27
CA MET A 19 -4.34 -10.63 7.39
C MET A 19 -4.60 -10.28 5.93
N TRP A 20 -3.56 -10.38 5.11
CA TRP A 20 -3.61 -10.09 3.68
C TRP A 20 -3.25 -11.35 2.90
N GLY A 21 -4.25 -12.03 2.34
CA GLY A 21 -4.04 -13.32 1.66
C GLY A 21 -3.50 -14.38 2.63
N ASP A 22 -2.42 -15.07 2.26
CA ASP A 22 -1.78 -16.12 3.06
C ASP A 22 -0.67 -15.58 4.00
N GLY A 23 -0.98 -14.49 4.73
CA GLY A 23 -0.01 -13.86 5.64
C GLY A 23 0.94 -12.88 4.98
N GLY A 24 0.53 -12.35 3.84
CA GLY A 24 1.29 -11.42 3.02
C GLY A 24 1.26 -9.96 3.51
N ARG A 25 1.41 -9.04 2.56
CA ARG A 25 1.52 -7.60 2.80
C ARG A 25 0.60 -6.80 1.89
N LEU A 26 0.03 -5.72 2.43
CA LEU A 26 -0.64 -4.67 1.67
C LEU A 26 0.33 -3.52 1.38
N TYR A 27 0.36 -3.07 0.13
CA TYR A 27 1.10 -1.89 -0.32
C TYR A 27 0.14 -0.87 -0.95
N LEU A 28 0.30 0.40 -0.60
CA LEU A 28 -0.31 1.52 -1.30
C LEU A 28 0.77 2.29 -2.06
N MET A 29 0.62 2.39 -3.37
CA MET A 29 1.58 3.05 -4.25
C MET A 29 0.93 4.25 -4.94
N ILE A 30 1.69 5.31 -5.19
CA ILE A 30 1.25 6.50 -5.91
C ILE A 30 2.27 6.87 -7.00
N HIS A 31 1.82 7.40 -8.13
CA HIS A 31 2.75 7.95 -9.10
C HIS A 31 3.29 9.31 -8.60
N GLU A 32 4.59 9.54 -8.76
CA GLU A 32 5.29 10.75 -8.29
C GLU A 32 4.60 12.06 -8.73
N THR A 33 4.05 12.11 -9.94
CA THR A 33 3.36 13.30 -10.46
C THR A 33 2.06 13.61 -9.74
N ASP A 34 1.36 12.59 -9.25
CA ASP A 34 0.13 12.74 -8.47
C ASP A 34 0.44 13.13 -7.03
N LEU A 35 1.52 12.57 -6.47
CA LEU A 35 2.04 12.96 -5.15
C LEU A 35 2.42 14.45 -5.11
N LEU A 36 3.16 14.94 -6.12
CA LEU A 36 3.53 16.36 -6.20
C LEU A 36 2.32 17.30 -6.29
N ARG A 37 1.17 16.80 -6.76
CA ARG A 37 -0.09 17.56 -6.88
C ARG A 37 -1.02 17.36 -5.67
N ASN A 38 -0.61 16.58 -4.67
CA ASN A 38 -1.47 16.11 -3.57
C ASN A 38 -2.76 15.43 -4.08
N ASN A 39 -2.71 14.78 -5.24
CA ASN A 39 -3.84 14.06 -5.81
C ASN A 39 -3.74 12.58 -5.45
N PHE A 40 -4.63 12.07 -4.60
CA PHE A 40 -4.60 10.68 -4.16
C PHE A 40 -5.63 9.80 -4.88
N ASP A 41 -6.34 10.33 -5.88
CA ASP A 41 -7.38 9.61 -6.61
C ASP A 41 -6.83 8.43 -7.45
N HIS A 42 -5.52 8.41 -7.70
CA HIS A 42 -4.82 7.38 -8.47
C HIS A 42 -3.91 6.48 -7.64
N VAL A 43 -4.12 6.41 -6.31
CA VAL A 43 -3.40 5.45 -5.46
C VAL A 43 -3.82 4.03 -5.84
N ILE A 44 -2.84 3.15 -6.01
CA ILE A 44 -3.10 1.73 -6.28
C ILE A 44 -2.77 0.89 -5.04
N GLY A 45 -3.63 -0.10 -4.77
CA GLY A 45 -3.43 -1.11 -3.74
C GLY A 45 -2.92 -2.42 -4.33
N ILE A 46 -1.89 -2.99 -3.74
CA ILE A 46 -1.30 -4.28 -4.14
C ILE A 46 -1.22 -5.19 -2.92
N ILE A 47 -1.71 -6.41 -3.06
CA ILE A 47 -1.46 -7.48 -2.08
C ILE A 47 -0.39 -8.41 -2.65
N GLN A 48 0.66 -8.65 -1.87
CA GLN A 48 1.62 -9.71 -2.12
C GLN A 48 1.36 -10.81 -1.08
N SER A 49 0.97 -12.00 -1.52
CA SER A 49 1.00 -13.22 -0.67
C SER A 49 2.36 -13.88 -0.74
#